data_AF-T1H656-F1
#
_entry.id   AF-T1H656-F1
#
_cell.length_a   1.000
_cell.length_b   1.000
_cell.length_c   1.000
_cell.angle_alpha   90.00
_cell.angle_beta   90.00
_cell.angle_gamma   90.00
#
_symmetry.space_group_name_H-M   'P 1'
#
loop_
_entity.id
_entity.type
_entity.pdbx_description
1 polymer ?
#
loop_
_entity_poly.entity_id
_entity_poly.type
_entity_poly.pdbx_seq_one_letter_code
_entity_poly.pdbx_strand_id
1 'polypeptide(L)' 'KIINLIINLYIFFIEMENFRLDQKVLFKGRIMEEWFFEMGFVGANTTNTWQSTIEAAPESQDARESSQWQCY' A
#
# COMPACT_ATOMS: atom_id res chain seq x y z
N LYS A 1 9.55 -3.25 -9.74
CA LYS A 1 8.48 -2.60 -10.56
C LYS A 1 7.88 -1.47 -9.74
N ILE A 2 7.80 -0.25 -10.27
CA ILE A 2 7.12 0.85 -9.58
C ILE A 2 5.60 0.66 -9.76
N ILE A 3 4.85 0.60 -8.67
CA ILE A 3 3.38 0.53 -8.67
C ILE A 3 2.88 1.89 -8.15
N ASN A 4 1.97 2.53 -8.88
CA ASN A 4 1.30 3.72 -8.40
C ASN A 4 0.03 3.32 -7.65
N LEU A 5 -0.08 3.71 -6.39
CA LEU A 5 -1.29 3.55 -5.57
C LEU A 5 -2.07 4.87 -5.61
N ILE A 6 -3.31 4.79 -6.07
CA ILE A 6 -4.25 5.92 -6.05
C ILE A 6 -5.39 5.56 -5.12
N ILE A 7 -5.60 6.38 -4.09
CA ILE A 7 -6.70 6.24 -3.15
C ILE A 7 -7.64 7.42 -3.36
N ASN A 8 -8.91 7.12 -3.65
CA ASN A 8 -9.97 8.11 -3.69
C ASN A 8 -10.73 8.05 -2.37
N LEU A 9 -10.68 9.14 -1.61
CA LEU A 9 -11.39 9.26 -0.36
C LEU A 9 -12.62 10.14 -0.59
N TYR A 10 -13.79 9.51 -0.55
CA TYR A 10 -15.08 10.18 -0.60
C TYR A 10 -15.36 10.86 0.74
N ILE A 11 -16.18 11.93 0.69
CA ILE A 11 -16.52 12.85 1.78
C ILE A 11 -16.28 12.28 3.19
N PHE A 12 -15.34 12.89 3.90
CA PHE A 12 -15.16 12.67 5.34
C PHE A 12 -16.07 13.60 6.12
N PHE A 13 -16.88 13.07 7.04
CA PHE A 13 -17.76 13.90 7.88
C PHE A 13 -17.05 14.51 9.11
N ILE A 14 -15.81 14.09 9.38
CA ILE A 14 -14.98 14.54 10.49
C ILE A 14 -13.61 14.97 9.99
N GLU A 15 -12.98 15.92 10.67
CA GLU A 15 -11.60 16.28 10.42
C GLU A 15 -10.65 15.23 11.01
N MET A 16 -9.51 15.01 10.35
CA MET A 16 -8.47 14.09 10.82
C MET A 16 -7.12 14.79 10.72
N GLU A 17 -6.38 14.87 11.82
CA GLU A 17 -5.09 15.56 11.83
C GLU A 17 -3.96 14.74 11.20
N ASN A 18 -4.00 13.42 11.36
CA ASN A 18 -2.92 12.51 10.96
C ASN A 18 -3.49 11.25 10.26
N PHE A 19 -4.10 11.43 9.09
CA PHE A 19 -4.58 10.29 8.30
C PHE A 19 -3.40 9.48 7.75
N ARG A 20 -3.43 8.17 8.00
CA ARG A 20 -2.37 7.20 7.65
C ARG A 20 -2.98 5.90 7.16
N LEU A 21 -2.23 5.19 6.32
CA LEU A 21 -2.60 3.87 5.82
C LEU A 21 -1.41 2.91 6.01
N ASP A 22 -1.68 1.82 6.74
CA ASP A 22 -0.76 0.71 6.89
C ASP A 22 -1.28 -0.46 6.07
N GLN A 23 -0.54 -0.87 5.05
CA GLN A 23 -0.90 -1.98 4.17
C GLN A 23 0.11 -3.11 4.32
N LYS A 24 -0.38 -4.32 4.61
CA LYS A 24 0.43 -5.53 4.66
C LYS A 24 0.06 -6.46 3.53
N VAL A 25 1.04 -6.90 2.76
CA VAL A 25 0.88 -7.92 1.72
C VAL A 25 1.29 -9.25 2.31
N LEU A 26 0.37 -10.20 2.38
CA LEU A 26 0.62 -11.54 2.90
C LEU A 26 0.63 -12.58 1.78
N PHE A 27 1.56 -13.53 1.87
CA PHE A 27 1.56 -14.74 1.06
C PHE A 27 1.71 -15.95 1.97
N LYS A 28 0.76 -16.90 1.86
CA LYS A 28 0.69 -18.09 2.70
C LYS A 28 0.78 -17.79 4.21
N GLY A 29 0.14 -16.70 4.64
CA GLY A 29 0.13 -16.26 6.04
C GLY A 29 1.44 -15.61 6.52
N ARG A 30 2.44 -15.44 5.66
CA ARG A 30 3.67 -14.68 5.95
C ARG A 30 3.56 -13.29 5.34
N ILE A 31 4.00 -12.28 6.08
CA ILE A 31 4.10 -10.92 5.57
C ILE A 31 5.26 -10.88 4.57
N MET A 32 4.97 -10.46 3.35
CA MET A 32 5.96 -10.24 2.30
C MET A 32 6.41 -8.78 2.27
N GLU A 33 5.46 -7.86 2.36
CA GLU A 33 5.72 -6.42 2.32
C GLU A 33 4.81 -5.69 3.29
N GLU A 34 5.36 -4.64 3.90
CA GLU A 34 4.63 -3.68 4.73
C GLU A 34 4.86 -2.29 4.14
N TRP A 35 3.77 -1.59 3.84
CA TRP A 35 3.82 -0.23 3.34
C TRP A 35 3.12 0.69 4.32
N PHE A 36 3.79 1.79 4.62
CA PHE A 36 3.31 2.84 5.51
C PHE A 36 3.15 4.11 4.69
N PHE A 37 1.93 4.62 4.65
CA PHE A 37 1.63 5.84 3.92
C PHE A 37 1.06 6.87 4.88
N GLU A 38 1.54 8.11 4.79
CA GLU A 38 1.06 9.24 5.58
C GLU A 38 0.49 10.32 4.67
N MET A 39 -0.77 10.65 4.87
CA MET A 39 -1.45 11.73 4.16
C MET A 39 -1.44 13.03 4.98
N GLY A 40 -1.52 12.93 6.31
CA GLY A 40 -1.58 14.08 7.20
C GLY A 40 -3.01 14.61 7.37
N PHE A 41 -3.17 15.94 7.35
CA PHE A 41 -4.45 16.60 7.65
C PHE A 41 -5.50 16.38 6.54
N VAL A 42 -6.70 16.01 6.95
CA VAL A 42 -7.89 15.84 6.11
C VAL A 42 -9.04 16.66 6.67
N GLY A 43 -9.52 17.63 5.90
CA GLY A 43 -10.61 18.51 6.32
C GLY A 43 -11.97 17.83 6.33
N ALA A 44 -12.83 18.21 7.28
CA ALA A 44 -14.23 17.78 7.30
C ALA A 44 -14.98 18.27 6.05
N ASN A 45 -15.90 17.45 5.56
CA ASN A 45 -16.74 17.64 4.37
C ASN A 45 -15.94 17.86 3.07
N THR A 46 -14.71 17.35 3.00
CA THR A 46 -13.88 17.42 1.79
C THR A 46 -13.77 16.06 1.11
N THR A 47 -13.60 16.08 -0.22
CA THR A 47 -13.20 14.91 -1.03
C THR A 47 -11.74 15.08 -1.37
N ASN A 48 -10.92 14.04 -1.12
CA ASN A 48 -9.48 14.10 -1.38
C ASN A 48 -9.05 12.93 -2.26
N THR A 49 -8.20 13.22 -3.25
CA THR A 49 -7.49 12.20 -4.03
C THR A 49 -6.04 12.18 -3.57
N TRP A 50 -5.56 11.02 -3.15
CA TRP A 50 -4.20 10.83 -2.70
C TRP A 50 -3.47 9.83 -3.58
N GLN A 51 -2.27 10.21 -4.02
CA GLN A 51 -1.41 9.39 -4.88
C GLN A 51 -0.09 9.13 -4.14
N SER A 52 0.33 7.87 -4.11
CA SER A 52 1.60 7.45 -3.53
C SER A 52 2.31 6.47 -4.47
N THR A 53 3.64 6.52 -4.47
CA THR A 53 4.48 5.63 -5.28
C THR A 53 4.98 4.49 -4.40
N ILE A 54 4.74 3.26 -4.84
CA ILE A 54 5.26 2.05 -4.21
C ILE A 54 6.44 1.55 -5.04
N GLU A 55 7.59 1.46 -4.39
CA GLU A 55 8.77 0.85 -4.98
C GLU A 55 8.84 -0.62 -4.53
N ALA A 56 9.06 -1.52 -5.49
CA ALA A 56 9.23 -2.93 -5.17
C ALA A 56 10.50 -3.15 -4.34
N ALA A 57 10.36 -3.90 -3.24
CA ALA A 57 11.52 -4.34 -2.47
C ALA A 57 12.43 -5.24 -3.32
N PRO A 58 13.77 -5.20 -3.17
CA PRO A 58 14.70 -5.99 -3.96
C PRO A 58 14.37 -7.49 -4.00
N GLU A 59 13.96 -8.09 -2.88
CA GLU A 59 13.64 -9.51 -2.75
C GLU A 59 12.32 -9.91 -3.43
N SER A 60 11.41 -8.95 -3.64
CA SER A 60 10.13 -9.17 -4.32
C SER A 60 10.29 -9.38 -5.83
N GLN A 61 11.41 -8.93 -6.40
CA GLN A 61 11.77 -9.17 -7.80
C GLN A 61 12.15 -10.65 -8.04
N ASP A 62 12.80 -11.29 -7.06
CA ASP A 62 13.36 -12.64 -7.16
C ASP A 62 12.36 -13.76 -6.79
N ALA A 63 11.28 -13.45 -6.05
CA ALA A 63 10.26 -14.42 -5.65
C ALA A 63 9.51 -15.08 -6.84
N ARG A 64 9.58 -14.49 -8.04
CA ARG A 64 9.06 -15.13 -9.27
C ARG A 64 9.94 -16.27 -9.77
N GLU A 65 11.24 -16.27 -9.53
CA GLU A 65 12.15 -17.32 -10.01
C GLU A 65 12.20 -18.54 -9.08
N SER A 66 11.97 -18.38 -7.78
CA SER A 66 11.95 -19.51 -6.84
C SER A 66 10.70 -20.38 -6.91
N SER A 67 9.68 -19.98 -7.68
CA SER A 67 8.40 -20.72 -7.82
C SER A 67 8.45 -21.84 -8.88
N GLN A 68 9.59 -22.04 -9.56
CA GLN A 68 9.79 -23.14 -10.52
C GLN A 68 10.36 -24.42 -9.91
N TRP A 69 10.60 -24.46 -8.59
CA TRP A 69 11.07 -25.67 -7.94
C TRP A 69 9.92 -26.44 -7.29
N GLN A 70 9.74 -27.66 -7.83
CA GLN A 70 8.96 -28.80 -7.34
C GLN A 70 7.58 -29.02 -7.98
N CYS A 71 7.59 -29.36 -9.28
CA CYS A 71 6.82 -30.52 -9.71
C CYS A 71 7.66 -31.77 -9.36
N TYR A 72 7.21 -32.54 -8.38
CA TYR A 72 7.55 -33.96 -8.19
C TYR A 72 6.24 -34.74 -8.09
#